data_AF-A0A9D1XC12-F1
#
_entry.id   AF-A0A9D1XC12-F1
#
_cell.length_a   1.000
_cell.length_b   1.000
_cell.length_c   1.000
_cell.angle_alpha   90.00
_cell.angle_beta   90.00
_cell.angle_gamma   90.00
#
_symmetry.space_group_name_H-M   'P 1'
#
loop_
_entity.id
_entity.type
_entity.pdbx_description
1 polymer ?
#
loop_
_entity_poly.entity_id
_entity_poly.type
_entity_poly.pdbx_seq_one_letter_code
_entity_poly.pdbx_strand_id
1 'polypeptide(L)'
;MREYENKYINSEKTAWDLRSILWDIGRAWWMILLVGVSAALLTYSAISFFHEDRYTVSTTFTVSQSGGDSNAVSNLSAAYEMAQKFSVILENNILKKTVMEELGMDSFPATMNASIVQESNLMQFSVTADSPQNAYLILESVLRNYPTLSDYIIPNVVLQTLEQPQISGYPSNQLPVTKYMTYAFLAAAAAVIALIAFFSHLRDTVKNEQEFNQKVDSYLLGTIYHEKKKKKSSMLITNPVRSFRYVEAYRMAASRIRGRMERKQAQILLVTSVAENEGKSTTAANLALALAQEQKKVLLIDCDFRRPALHKIFDVQDKELKDFSLVLQGKEKAGGTFEKVQNMQLYTACTSTKEIK
;
A
#
# COMPACT_ATOMS: atom_id res chain seq x y z
N MET A 1 -45.47 24.03 -1.68
CA MET A 1 -45.14 22.95 -0.72
C MET A 1 -45.35 21.56 -1.32
N ARG A 2 -46.45 21.26 -2.03
CA ARG A 2 -46.69 19.93 -2.63
C ARG A 2 -45.73 19.49 -3.75
N GLU A 3 -45.06 20.41 -4.44
CA GLU A 3 -44.01 20.10 -5.42
C GLU A 3 -42.66 19.73 -4.80
N TYR A 4 -42.44 20.03 -3.52
CA TYR A 4 -41.20 19.67 -2.81
C TYR A 4 -41.22 18.21 -2.32
N GLU A 5 -42.40 17.65 -2.07
CA GLU A 5 -42.56 16.33 -1.47
C GLU A 5 -42.32 15.18 -2.49
N ASN A 6 -42.68 15.41 -3.76
CA ASN A 6 -42.60 14.37 -4.79
C ASN A 6 -41.20 14.13 -5.37
N LYS A 7 -40.19 14.95 -5.04
CA LYS A 7 -38.83 14.78 -5.59
C LYS A 7 -37.92 13.90 -4.72
N TYR A 8 -38.33 13.58 -3.49
CA TYR A 8 -37.51 12.84 -2.53
C TYR A 8 -37.88 11.36 -2.38
N ILE A 9 -38.97 10.90 -2.98
CA ILE A 9 -39.44 9.51 -2.83
C ILE A 9 -38.69 8.52 -3.75
N ASN A 10 -37.92 9.00 -4.74
CA ASN A 10 -37.29 8.14 -5.75
C ASN A 10 -35.74 8.10 -5.77
N SER A 11 -35.05 8.43 -4.67
CA SER A 11 -33.59 8.17 -4.57
C SER A 11 -33.28 6.91 -3.77
N GLU A 12 -33.88 5.79 -4.15
CA GLU A 12 -33.27 4.48 -3.89
C GLU A 12 -31.96 4.39 -4.67
N LYS A 13 -30.87 4.63 -3.95
CA LYS A 13 -29.65 3.82 -3.94
C LYS A 13 -28.64 4.58 -3.10
N THR A 14 -28.32 4.00 -1.95
CA THR A 14 -27.02 4.14 -1.29
C THR A 14 -25.93 3.71 -2.29
N ALA A 15 -25.65 4.57 -3.25
CA ALA A 15 -24.49 4.45 -4.09
C ALA A 15 -23.32 4.78 -3.18
N TRP A 16 -22.62 3.75 -2.72
CA TRP A 16 -21.27 3.88 -2.21
C TRP A 16 -20.56 4.89 -3.10
N ASP A 17 -20.10 6.00 -2.53
CA ASP A 17 -19.37 6.98 -3.32
C ASP A 17 -17.97 6.44 -3.61
N LEU A 18 -17.91 5.53 -4.60
CA LEU A 18 -16.69 4.87 -5.03
C LEU A 18 -15.62 5.90 -5.39
N ARG A 19 -16.00 7.10 -5.87
CA ARG A 19 -15.04 8.13 -6.25
C ARG A 19 -14.28 8.67 -5.04
N SER A 20 -14.94 8.93 -3.91
CA SER A 20 -14.23 9.40 -2.72
C SER A 20 -13.37 8.32 -2.09
N ILE A 21 -13.85 7.07 -2.05
CA ILE A 21 -13.06 5.94 -1.55
C ILE A 21 -11.81 5.72 -2.43
N LEU A 22 -11.95 5.75 -3.75
CA LEU A 22 -10.82 5.63 -4.69
C LEU A 22 -9.84 6.80 -4.53
N TRP A 23 -10.33 8.01 -4.26
CA TRP A 23 -9.46 9.16 -3.99
C TRP A 23 -8.67 9.01 -2.69
N ASP A 24 -9.31 8.53 -1.62
CA ASP A 24 -8.65 8.25 -0.34
C ASP A 24 -7.59 7.14 -0.47
N ILE A 25 -7.90 6.06 -1.19
CA ILE A 25 -6.95 4.99 -1.52
C ILE A 25 -5.79 5.56 -2.36
N GLY A 26 -6.10 6.36 -3.38
CA GLY A 26 -5.10 6.99 -4.24
C GLY A 26 -4.18 7.94 -3.47
N ARG A 27 -4.67 8.63 -2.44
CA ARG A 27 -3.86 9.47 -1.54
C ARG A 27 -2.96 8.64 -0.62
N ALA A 28 -3.38 7.42 -0.29
CA ALA A 28 -2.72 6.49 0.61
C ALA A 28 -1.82 5.45 -0.11
N TRP A 29 -1.58 5.59 -1.42
CA TRP A 29 -0.85 4.61 -2.24
C TRP A 29 0.51 4.20 -1.66
N TRP A 30 1.24 5.16 -1.07
CA TRP A 30 2.56 4.95 -0.49
C TRP A 30 2.50 4.07 0.78
N MET A 31 1.42 4.18 1.58
CA MET A 31 1.24 3.31 2.76
C MET A 31 0.94 1.87 2.33
N ILE A 32 0.11 1.68 1.30
CA ILE A 32 -0.21 0.36 0.75
C ILE A 32 1.08 -0.33 0.27
N LEU A 33 1.92 0.41 -0.46
CA LEU A 33 3.20 -0.09 -0.93
C LEU A 33 4.14 -0.44 0.22
N LEU A 34 4.30 0.45 1.20
CA LEU A 34 5.20 0.22 2.34
C LEU A 34 4.79 -1.02 3.16
N VAL A 35 3.50 -1.17 3.47
CA VAL A 35 3.01 -2.33 4.23
C VAL A 35 3.17 -3.62 3.42
N GLY A 36 2.86 -3.60 2.12
CA GLY A 36 3.07 -4.74 1.24
C GLY A 36 4.53 -5.17 1.17
N VAL A 37 5.46 -4.22 0.98
CA VAL A 37 6.91 -4.50 0.94
C VAL A 37 7.39 -5.04 2.29
N SER A 38 6.93 -4.45 3.40
CA SER A 38 7.26 -4.95 4.74
C SER A 38 6.81 -6.40 4.94
N ALA A 39 5.59 -6.75 4.52
CA ALA A 39 5.08 -8.11 4.61
C ALA A 39 5.89 -9.11 3.76
N ALA A 40 6.28 -8.71 2.54
CA ALA A 40 7.13 -9.53 1.68
C ALA A 40 8.53 -9.76 2.28
N LEU A 41 9.15 -8.72 2.84
CA LEU A 41 10.45 -8.81 3.50
C LEU A 41 10.41 -9.67 4.77
N LEU A 42 9.36 -9.53 5.58
CA LEU A 42 9.16 -10.38 6.75
C LEU A 42 8.98 -11.85 6.34
N THR A 43 8.25 -12.11 5.25
CA THR A 43 8.08 -13.47 4.73
C THR A 43 9.40 -14.05 4.24
N TYR A 44 10.20 -13.27 3.50
CA TYR A 44 11.54 -13.66 3.09
C TYR A 44 12.43 -13.99 4.29
N SER A 45 12.47 -13.09 5.28
CA SER A 45 13.27 -13.26 6.49
C SER A 45 12.84 -14.46 7.32
N ALA A 46 11.54 -14.73 7.42
CA ALA A 46 11.02 -15.90 8.12
C ALA A 46 11.44 -17.18 7.41
N ILE A 47 11.29 -17.24 6.08
CA ILE A 47 11.71 -18.41 5.29
C ILE A 47 13.22 -18.61 5.44
N SER A 48 14.04 -17.57 5.29
CA SER A 48 15.50 -17.71 5.41
C SER A 48 15.99 -18.13 6.81
N PHE A 49 15.21 -17.86 7.86
CA PHE A 49 15.59 -18.21 9.24
C PHE A 49 15.17 -19.62 9.63
N PHE A 50 14.02 -20.09 9.13
CA PHE A 50 13.48 -21.41 9.47
C PHE A 50 13.83 -22.50 8.45
N HIS A 51 14.31 -22.12 7.26
CA HIS A 51 14.64 -23.05 6.20
C HIS A 51 16.09 -23.49 6.26
N GLU A 52 16.31 -24.78 6.43
CA GLU A 52 17.63 -25.40 6.31
C GLU A 52 17.84 -25.90 4.87
N ASP A 53 18.94 -25.44 4.26
CA ASP A 53 19.34 -25.89 2.94
C ASP A 53 19.81 -27.35 2.99
N ARG A 54 19.27 -28.18 2.09
CA ARG A 54 19.64 -29.60 1.94
C ARG A 54 20.16 -29.83 0.53
N TYR A 55 21.23 -30.59 0.40
CA TYR A 55 21.93 -30.85 -0.85
C TYR A 55 21.98 -32.35 -1.11
N THR A 56 21.54 -32.75 -2.31
CA THR A 56 21.51 -34.16 -2.72
C THR A 56 22.60 -34.41 -3.77
N VAL A 57 23.48 -35.37 -3.51
CA VAL A 57 24.49 -35.87 -4.44
C VAL A 57 24.07 -37.28 -4.85
N SER A 58 24.13 -37.58 -6.16
CA SER A 58 23.71 -38.88 -6.68
C SER A 58 24.74 -39.49 -7.61
N THR A 59 24.79 -40.83 -7.64
CA THR A 59 25.60 -41.64 -8.56
C THR A 59 24.77 -42.81 -9.08
N THR A 60 25.08 -43.27 -10.29
CA THR A 60 24.32 -44.30 -10.99
C THR A 60 25.22 -45.50 -11.29
N PHE A 61 24.73 -46.70 -10.98
CA PHE A 61 25.42 -47.98 -11.21
C PHE A 61 24.60 -48.88 -12.12
N THR A 62 25.29 -49.67 -12.94
CA THR A 62 24.66 -50.81 -13.62
C THR A 62 24.69 -52.01 -12.69
N VAL A 63 23.56 -52.71 -12.58
CA VAL A 63 23.49 -54.01 -11.92
C VAL A 63 23.59 -55.11 -12.97
N SER A 64 24.58 -55.98 -12.83
CA SER A 64 24.77 -57.17 -13.66
C SER A 64 25.08 -58.40 -12.81
N GLN A 65 24.57 -59.56 -13.24
CA GLN A 65 24.80 -60.84 -12.58
C GLN A 65 26.05 -61.51 -13.16
N SER A 66 27.00 -61.90 -12.30
CA SER A 66 28.22 -62.57 -12.71
C SER A 66 27.94 -64.02 -13.12
N GLY A 67 28.16 -64.38 -14.39
CA GLY A 67 28.33 -65.78 -14.83
C GLY A 67 27.20 -66.49 -15.61
N GLY A 68 26.34 -65.80 -16.38
CA GLY A 68 25.38 -66.49 -17.26
C GLY A 68 24.82 -65.63 -18.40
N ASP A 69 24.33 -66.27 -19.48
CA ASP A 69 23.76 -65.62 -20.68
C ASP A 69 22.74 -64.53 -20.29
N SER A 70 23.11 -63.29 -20.58
CA SER A 70 22.46 -62.09 -20.08
C SER A 70 21.19 -61.74 -20.86
N ASN A 71 20.02 -62.12 -20.34
CA ASN A 71 18.74 -61.63 -20.83
C ASN A 71 18.39 -60.29 -20.17
N ALA A 72 17.81 -59.35 -20.92
CA ALA A 72 17.43 -58.02 -20.39
C ALA A 72 16.44 -58.10 -19.21
N VAL A 73 15.56 -59.12 -19.21
CA VAL A 73 14.54 -59.34 -18.16
C VAL A 73 15.14 -59.85 -16.84
N SER A 74 16.18 -60.69 -16.90
CA SER A 74 16.85 -61.18 -15.68
C SER A 74 17.67 -60.08 -15.01
N ASN A 75 18.30 -59.20 -15.80
CA ASN A 75 19.06 -58.06 -15.27
C ASN A 75 18.17 -57.01 -14.60
N LEU A 76 16.95 -56.80 -15.10
CA LEU A 76 15.98 -55.90 -14.47
C LEU A 76 15.49 -56.44 -13.11
N SER A 77 15.14 -57.72 -13.04
CA SER A 77 14.68 -58.35 -11.79
C SER A 77 15.78 -58.39 -10.73
N ALA A 78 17.02 -58.68 -11.15
CA ALA A 78 18.20 -58.61 -10.28
C ALA A 78 18.45 -57.18 -9.77
N ALA A 79 18.23 -56.15 -10.60
CA ALA A 79 18.32 -54.76 -10.17
C ALA A 79 17.28 -54.41 -9.08
N TYR A 80 16.05 -54.93 -9.17
CA TYR A 80 15.01 -54.75 -8.15
C TYR A 80 15.38 -55.37 -6.80
N GLU A 81 15.82 -56.61 -6.82
CA GLU A 81 16.26 -57.30 -5.61
C GLU A 81 17.51 -56.63 -5.00
N MET A 82 18.45 -56.23 -5.86
CA MET A 82 19.67 -55.53 -5.46
C MET A 82 19.35 -54.20 -4.77
N ALA A 83 18.52 -53.35 -5.37
CA ALA A 83 18.18 -52.04 -4.81
C ALA A 83 17.49 -52.16 -3.44
N GLN A 84 16.62 -53.16 -3.26
CA GLN A 84 15.98 -53.44 -1.96
C GLN A 84 16.99 -53.86 -0.90
N LYS A 85 17.87 -54.82 -1.21
CA LYS A 85 18.92 -55.27 -0.28
C LYS A 85 19.91 -54.16 0.03
N PHE A 86 20.30 -53.39 -0.99
CA PHE A 86 21.19 -52.24 -0.85
C PHE A 86 20.59 -51.18 0.07
N SER A 87 19.29 -50.85 -0.09
CA SER A 87 18.59 -49.92 0.81
C SER A 87 18.62 -50.38 2.28
N VAL A 88 18.42 -51.68 2.54
CA VAL A 88 18.52 -52.24 3.90
C VAL A 88 19.94 -52.13 4.46
N ILE A 89 20.97 -52.32 3.62
CA ILE A 89 22.38 -52.16 4.02
C ILE A 89 22.69 -50.69 4.34
N LEU A 90 22.17 -49.75 3.55
CA LEU A 90 22.33 -48.31 3.81
C LEU A 90 21.75 -47.92 5.17
N GLU A 91 20.65 -48.54 5.60
CA GLU A 91 20.06 -48.26 6.90
C GLU A 91 20.83 -48.85 8.09
N ASN A 92 21.76 -49.77 7.84
CA ASN A 92 22.51 -50.49 8.86
C ASN A 92 23.38 -49.56 9.74
N ASN A 93 23.25 -49.73 11.06
CA ASN A 93 23.99 -48.93 12.05
C ASN A 93 25.51 -49.15 12.01
N ILE A 94 25.98 -50.33 11.61
CA ILE A 94 27.41 -50.64 11.47
C ILE A 94 28.00 -49.79 10.35
N LEU A 95 27.37 -49.79 9.17
CA LEU A 95 27.82 -48.96 8.04
C LEU A 95 27.83 -47.47 8.42
N LYS A 96 26.75 -46.98 9.03
CA LYS A 96 26.68 -45.58 9.50
C LYS A 96 27.77 -45.26 10.51
N LYS A 97 28.06 -46.16 11.46
CA LYS A 97 29.12 -45.97 12.46
C LYS A 97 30.51 -45.96 11.83
N THR A 98 30.79 -46.86 10.89
CA THR A 98 32.07 -46.88 10.15
C THR A 98 32.28 -45.57 9.39
N VAL A 99 31.26 -45.08 8.70
CA VAL A 99 31.32 -43.81 7.95
C VAL A 99 31.51 -42.62 8.90
N MET A 100 30.82 -42.60 10.06
CA MET A 100 31.00 -41.56 11.07
C MET A 100 32.42 -41.55 11.65
N GLU A 101 32.99 -42.72 11.95
CA GLU A 101 34.36 -42.84 12.47
C GLU A 101 35.41 -42.41 11.42
N GLU A 102 35.23 -42.75 10.14
CA GLU A 102 36.13 -42.33 9.05
C GLU A 102 36.10 -40.81 8.82
N LEU A 103 34.92 -40.19 8.92
CA LEU A 103 34.73 -38.77 8.66
C LEU A 103 34.81 -37.88 9.91
N GLY A 104 35.02 -38.48 11.10
CA GLY A 104 35.10 -37.75 12.37
C GLY A 104 33.80 -37.06 12.77
N MET A 105 32.65 -37.68 12.51
CA MET A 105 31.32 -37.11 12.77
C MET A 105 30.70 -37.64 14.07
N ASP A 106 30.13 -36.75 14.89
CA ASP A 106 29.44 -37.12 16.15
C ASP A 106 28.01 -37.65 15.93
N SER A 107 27.39 -37.30 14.81
CA SER A 107 26.07 -37.81 14.40
C SER A 107 26.05 -38.03 12.89
N PHE A 108 25.01 -38.71 12.37
CA PHE A 108 24.84 -38.96 10.94
C PHE A 108 23.80 -37.99 10.35
N PRO A 109 24.19 -36.76 9.93
CA PRO A 109 23.27 -35.71 9.47
C PRO A 109 22.88 -35.90 7.99
N ALA A 110 22.69 -37.13 7.55
CA ALA A 110 22.40 -37.43 6.15
C ALA A 110 21.30 -38.48 5.99
N THR A 111 20.53 -38.32 4.92
CA THR A 111 19.57 -39.35 4.46
C THR A 111 20.13 -39.99 3.21
N MET A 112 20.16 -41.32 3.21
CA MET A 112 20.63 -42.13 2.09
C MET A 112 19.43 -42.81 1.43
N ASN A 113 19.37 -42.80 0.11
CA ASN A 113 18.32 -43.44 -0.65
C ASN A 113 18.91 -44.19 -1.84
N ALA A 114 18.35 -45.35 -2.16
CA ALA A 114 18.69 -46.12 -3.35
C ALA A 114 17.41 -46.48 -4.11
N SER A 115 17.35 -46.08 -5.37
CA SER A 115 16.20 -46.28 -6.24
C SER A 115 16.63 -46.72 -7.62
N ILE A 116 15.77 -47.46 -8.31
CA ILE A 116 16.04 -47.92 -9.68
C ILE A 116 15.48 -46.89 -10.65
N VAL A 117 16.24 -46.61 -11.71
CA VAL A 117 15.75 -45.80 -12.82
C VAL A 117 14.72 -46.62 -13.57
N GLN A 118 13.49 -46.11 -13.67
CA GLN A 118 12.32 -46.84 -14.17
C GLN A 118 12.63 -47.62 -15.47
N GLU A 119 12.23 -48.90 -15.48
CA GLU A 119 12.38 -49.82 -16.63
C GLU A 119 13.84 -50.08 -17.08
N SER A 120 14.82 -49.82 -16.23
CA SER A 120 16.24 -50.06 -16.54
C SER A 120 16.95 -50.91 -15.47
N ASN A 121 18.10 -51.49 -15.82
CA ASN A 121 19.00 -52.14 -14.87
C ASN A 121 19.96 -51.15 -14.18
N LEU A 122 19.59 -49.86 -14.15
CA LEU A 122 20.37 -48.80 -13.54
C LEU A 122 19.83 -48.48 -12.15
N MET A 123 20.71 -48.52 -11.16
CA MET A 123 20.43 -48.13 -9.80
C MET A 123 21.05 -46.77 -9.50
N GLN A 124 20.25 -45.84 -9.01
CA GLN A 124 20.69 -44.55 -8.50
C GLN A 124 20.82 -44.61 -6.98
N PHE A 125 21.98 -44.20 -6.47
CA PHE A 125 22.23 -43.98 -5.05
C PHE A 125 22.37 -42.48 -4.80
N SER A 126 21.61 -41.96 -3.85
CA SER A 126 21.56 -40.55 -3.50
C SER A 126 21.78 -40.32 -2.01
N VAL A 127 22.64 -39.35 -1.67
CA VAL A 127 22.88 -38.90 -0.30
C VAL A 127 22.46 -37.44 -0.19
N THR A 128 21.60 -37.14 0.78
CA THR A 128 21.13 -35.78 1.09
C THR A 128 21.69 -35.34 2.45
N ALA A 129 22.44 -34.23 2.47
CA ALA A 129 23.03 -33.67 3.69
C ALA A 129 22.98 -32.13 3.69
N ASP A 130 23.42 -31.50 4.79
CA ASP A 130 23.36 -30.05 5.00
C ASP A 130 24.38 -29.25 4.18
N SER A 131 25.40 -29.93 3.66
CA SER A 131 26.46 -29.34 2.84
C SER A 131 26.74 -30.23 1.63
N PRO A 132 27.02 -29.64 0.44
CA PRO A 132 27.43 -30.40 -0.74
C PRO A 132 28.69 -31.24 -0.50
N GLN A 133 29.66 -30.71 0.28
CA GLN A 133 30.88 -31.44 0.60
C GLN A 133 30.60 -32.65 1.48
N ASN A 134 29.80 -32.50 2.52
CA ASN A 134 29.45 -33.60 3.42
C ASN A 134 28.64 -34.68 2.68
N ALA A 135 27.69 -34.29 1.82
CA ALA A 135 26.94 -35.24 1.01
C ALA A 135 27.85 -36.06 0.09
N TYR A 136 28.84 -35.42 -0.53
CA TYR A 136 29.83 -36.10 -1.39
C TYR A 136 30.74 -37.04 -0.58
N LEU A 137 31.31 -36.57 0.54
CA LEU A 137 32.21 -37.38 1.39
C LEU A 137 31.50 -38.61 1.97
N ILE A 138 30.26 -38.45 2.42
CA ILE A 138 29.44 -39.57 2.93
C ILE A 138 29.16 -40.56 1.80
N LEU A 139 28.77 -40.08 0.61
CA LEU A 139 28.54 -40.95 -0.55
C LEU A 139 29.80 -41.73 -0.93
N GLU A 140 30.97 -41.09 -0.99
CA GLU A 140 32.24 -41.75 -1.33
C GLU A 140 32.66 -42.77 -0.26
N SER A 141 32.57 -42.42 1.03
CA SER A 141 32.90 -43.32 2.15
C SER A 141 31.96 -44.53 2.18
N VAL A 142 30.67 -44.34 1.91
CA VAL A 142 29.72 -45.46 1.79
C VAL A 142 30.12 -46.41 0.67
N LEU A 143 30.47 -45.90 -0.52
CA LEU A 143 30.88 -46.75 -1.65
C LEU A 143 32.20 -47.48 -1.39
N ARG A 144 33.13 -46.88 -0.65
CA ARG A 144 34.41 -47.50 -0.29
C ARG A 144 34.26 -48.62 0.74
N ASN A 145 33.35 -48.46 1.70
CA ASN A 145 33.11 -49.43 2.77
C ASN A 145 32.05 -50.48 2.41
N TYR A 146 31.27 -50.26 1.36
CA TYR A 146 30.23 -51.18 0.91
C TYR A 146 30.74 -52.59 0.56
N PRO A 147 31.84 -52.78 -0.20
CA PRO A 147 32.36 -54.11 -0.56
C PRO A 147 32.63 -55.02 0.65
N THR A 148 33.17 -54.43 1.72
CA THR A 148 33.50 -55.12 2.98
C THR A 148 32.27 -55.71 3.67
N LEU A 149 31.08 -55.14 3.44
CA LEU A 149 29.81 -55.61 4.00
C LEU A 149 28.98 -56.42 2.98
N SER A 150 29.22 -56.25 1.68
CA SER A 150 28.44 -56.90 0.61
C SER A 150 28.81 -58.37 0.39
N ASP A 151 30.06 -58.76 0.68
CA ASP A 151 30.54 -60.14 0.56
C ASP A 151 29.71 -61.14 1.38
N TYR A 152 29.00 -60.66 2.42
CA TYR A 152 28.14 -61.46 3.28
C TYR A 152 26.66 -61.54 2.84
N ILE A 153 26.20 -60.66 1.94
CA ILE A 153 24.77 -60.47 1.66
C ILE A 153 24.41 -60.72 0.19
N ILE A 154 25.32 -60.47 -0.76
CA ILE A 154 25.04 -60.59 -2.20
C ILE A 154 26.23 -61.21 -2.95
N PRO A 155 26.36 -62.55 -2.96
CA PRO A 155 27.35 -63.21 -3.80
C PRO A 155 27.01 -62.98 -5.29
N ASN A 156 28.02 -62.65 -6.09
CA ASN A 156 27.99 -62.61 -7.57
C ASN A 156 27.31 -61.40 -8.27
N VAL A 157 27.23 -60.22 -7.64
CA VAL A 157 26.79 -58.98 -8.31
C VAL A 157 27.94 -57.99 -8.41
N VAL A 158 28.24 -57.51 -9.64
CA VAL A 158 29.26 -56.49 -9.88
C VAL A 158 28.58 -55.14 -10.07
N LEU A 159 28.88 -54.19 -9.20
CA LEU A 159 28.48 -52.80 -9.39
C LEU A 159 29.52 -52.11 -10.29
N GLN A 160 29.11 -51.75 -11.50
CA GLN A 160 29.93 -50.91 -12.37
C GLN A 160 29.41 -49.48 -12.30
N THR A 161 30.22 -48.57 -11.75
CA THR A 161 29.92 -47.13 -11.72
C THR A 161 29.85 -46.60 -13.14
N LEU A 162 28.68 -46.06 -13.51
CA LEU A 162 28.48 -45.45 -14.83
C LEU A 162 28.85 -43.96 -14.81
N GLU A 163 28.49 -43.27 -13.74
CA GLU A 163 28.62 -41.81 -13.65
C GLU A 163 29.22 -41.39 -12.30
N GLN A 164 30.22 -40.50 -12.39
CA GLN A 164 30.80 -39.88 -11.20
C GLN A 164 29.75 -39.01 -10.49
N PRO A 165 29.81 -38.89 -9.14
CA PRO A 165 28.79 -38.18 -8.37
C PRO A 165 28.63 -36.73 -8.84
N GLN A 166 27.41 -36.34 -9.22
CA GLN A 166 27.11 -34.97 -9.63
C GLN A 166 26.77 -34.12 -8.40
N ILE A 167 27.54 -33.05 -8.16
CA ILE A 167 27.29 -32.10 -7.07
C ILE A 167 26.39 -30.99 -7.61
N SER A 168 25.18 -30.85 -7.05
CA SER A 168 24.35 -29.70 -7.33
C SER A 168 24.85 -28.48 -6.57
N GLY A 169 25.08 -27.36 -7.27
CA GLY A 169 25.44 -26.08 -6.66
C GLY A 169 24.26 -25.35 -5.98
N TYR A 170 23.04 -25.89 -6.08
CA TYR A 170 21.84 -25.35 -5.47
C TYR A 170 21.18 -26.39 -4.54
N PRO A 171 20.53 -25.96 -3.45
CA PRO A 171 19.83 -26.87 -2.55
C PRO A 171 18.75 -27.63 -3.32
N SER A 172 18.53 -28.90 -2.99
CA SER A 172 17.46 -29.73 -3.57
C SER A 172 16.08 -29.32 -3.02
N ASN A 173 16.07 -28.76 -1.81
CA ASN A 173 14.92 -28.20 -1.13
C ASN A 173 14.71 -26.71 -1.48
N GLN A 174 14.31 -26.42 -2.73
CA GLN A 174 13.99 -25.04 -3.13
C GLN A 174 12.52 -24.73 -2.86
N LEU A 175 12.26 -23.90 -1.85
CA LEU A 175 10.94 -23.30 -1.74
C LEU A 175 10.79 -22.20 -2.79
N PRO A 176 9.63 -22.07 -3.46
CA PRO A 176 9.36 -20.97 -4.36
C PRO A 176 9.13 -19.67 -3.56
N VAL A 177 10.18 -19.13 -2.94
CA VAL A 177 10.15 -17.98 -2.04
C VAL A 177 9.49 -16.76 -2.71
N THR A 178 9.76 -16.57 -4.01
CA THR A 178 9.17 -15.49 -4.80
C THR A 178 7.64 -15.55 -4.83
N LYS A 179 7.03 -16.75 -4.88
CA LYS A 179 5.57 -16.90 -4.85
C LYS A 179 4.98 -16.57 -3.48
N TYR A 180 5.64 -17.01 -2.41
CA TYR A 180 5.17 -16.68 -1.05
C TYR A 180 5.29 -15.18 -0.75
N MET A 181 6.37 -14.53 -1.20
CA MET A 181 6.53 -13.09 -1.11
C MET A 181 5.44 -12.32 -1.88
N THR A 182 5.10 -12.75 -3.10
CA THR A 182 4.04 -12.09 -3.87
C THR A 182 2.67 -12.29 -3.24
N TYR A 183 2.35 -13.48 -2.71
CA TYR A 183 1.10 -13.69 -1.98
C TYR A 183 1.02 -12.85 -0.70
N ALA A 184 2.10 -12.78 0.08
CA ALA A 184 2.16 -11.95 1.28
C ALA A 184 1.98 -10.46 0.97
N PHE A 185 2.62 -9.97 -0.10
CA PHE A 185 2.46 -8.60 -0.59
C PHE A 185 1.00 -8.31 -0.96
N LEU A 186 0.39 -9.17 -1.78
CA LEU A 186 -0.98 -8.97 -2.27
C LEU A 186 -2.01 -9.03 -1.14
N ALA A 187 -1.87 -9.98 -0.21
CA ALA A 187 -2.75 -10.11 0.94
C ALA A 187 -2.68 -8.88 1.85
N ALA A 188 -1.46 -8.42 2.16
CA ALA A 188 -1.25 -7.23 2.98
C ALA A 188 -1.79 -5.95 2.30
N ALA A 189 -1.54 -5.78 1.00
CA ALA A 189 -2.06 -4.65 0.24
C ALA A 189 -3.59 -4.64 0.22
N ALA A 190 -4.23 -5.79 -0.02
CA ALA A 190 -5.68 -5.93 0.00
C ALA A 190 -6.28 -5.61 1.38
N ALA A 191 -5.65 -6.07 2.47
CA ALA A 191 -6.08 -5.78 3.83
C ALA A 191 -6.03 -4.27 4.14
N VAL A 192 -4.96 -3.58 3.73
CA VAL A 192 -4.84 -2.12 3.92
C VAL A 192 -5.88 -1.36 3.09
N ILE A 193 -6.13 -1.77 1.84
CA ILE A 193 -7.18 -1.17 1.01
C ILE A 193 -8.55 -1.32 1.67
N ALA A 194 -8.88 -2.52 2.16
CA ALA A 194 -10.14 -2.77 2.86
C ALA A 194 -10.26 -1.92 4.14
N LEU A 195 -9.18 -1.80 4.91
CA LEU A 195 -9.13 -0.98 6.11
C LEU A 195 -9.32 0.51 5.80
N ILE A 196 -8.67 1.04 4.76
CA ILE A 196 -8.86 2.43 4.31
C ILE A 196 -10.31 2.67 3.87
N ALA A 197 -10.89 1.76 3.07
CA ALA A 197 -12.27 1.87 2.63
C ALA A 197 -13.24 1.87 3.83
N PHE A 198 -13.00 1.00 4.81
CA PHE A 198 -13.77 0.91 6.04
C PHE A 198 -13.70 2.21 6.86
N PHE A 199 -12.50 2.74 7.12
CA PHE A 199 -12.35 4.01 7.83
C PHE A 199 -12.89 5.20 7.04
N SER A 200 -12.83 5.19 5.70
CA SER A 200 -13.43 6.23 4.86
C SER A 200 -14.96 6.21 4.93
N HIS A 201 -15.56 5.03 5.10
CA HIS A 201 -17.00 4.86 5.28
C HIS A 201 -17.48 5.30 6.67
N LEU A 202 -16.70 5.05 7.72
CA LEU A 202 -17.04 5.49 9.08
C LEU A 202 -16.91 7.01 9.30
N ARG A 203 -16.20 7.72 8.43
CA ARG A 203 -16.06 9.17 8.53
C ARG A 203 -17.34 9.87 8.09
N ASP A 204 -18.07 10.41 9.05
CA ASP A 204 -19.24 11.25 8.81
C ASP A 204 -18.82 12.67 8.38
N THR A 205 -18.42 12.79 7.12
CA THR A 205 -18.10 14.07 6.47
C THR A 205 -19.00 14.28 5.27
N VAL A 206 -19.31 15.53 4.94
CA VAL A 206 -20.01 15.88 3.70
C VAL A 206 -18.99 16.00 2.58
N LYS A 207 -18.96 15.03 1.66
CA LYS A 207 -17.98 14.96 0.57
C LYS A 207 -18.54 15.51 -0.74
N ASN A 208 -19.84 15.37 -0.97
CA ASN A 208 -20.51 15.70 -2.23
C ASN A 208 -21.76 16.56 -2.05
N GLU A 209 -22.20 17.20 -3.14
CA GLU A 209 -23.43 18.00 -3.16
C GLU A 209 -24.69 17.18 -2.82
N GLN A 210 -24.71 15.90 -3.21
CA GLN A 210 -25.80 14.99 -2.88
C GLN A 210 -25.85 14.68 -1.38
N GLU A 211 -24.71 14.37 -0.77
CA GLU A 211 -24.61 14.15 0.67
C GLU A 211 -24.96 15.41 1.46
N PHE A 212 -24.61 16.60 0.97
CA PHE A 212 -24.99 17.86 1.59
C PHE A 212 -26.52 17.96 1.72
N ASN A 213 -27.25 17.72 0.64
CA ASN A 213 -28.71 17.81 0.64
C ASN A 213 -29.40 16.71 1.49
N GLN A 214 -28.69 15.61 1.80
CA GLN A 214 -29.21 14.53 2.64
C GLN A 214 -28.89 14.74 4.13
N LYS A 215 -27.70 15.24 4.44
CA LYS A 215 -27.19 15.37 5.82
C LYS A 215 -27.41 16.75 6.43
N VAL A 216 -27.54 17.80 5.61
CA VAL A 216 -27.62 19.18 6.07
C VAL A 216 -28.98 19.77 5.69
N ASP A 217 -29.75 20.19 6.70
CA ASP A 217 -31.01 20.92 6.50
C ASP A 217 -30.75 22.40 6.16
N SER A 218 -30.07 22.63 5.04
CA SER A 218 -29.83 23.98 4.54
C SER A 218 -29.71 24.01 3.02
N TYR A 219 -29.80 25.20 2.44
CA TYR A 219 -29.73 25.36 0.99
C TYR A 219 -28.27 25.43 0.53
N LEU A 220 -27.89 24.57 -0.41
CA LEU A 220 -26.60 24.66 -1.09
C LEU A 220 -26.55 25.90 -1.99
N LEU A 221 -25.87 26.96 -1.52
CA LEU A 221 -25.75 28.22 -2.26
C LEU A 221 -24.73 28.12 -3.40
N GLY A 222 -23.70 27.30 -3.24
CA GLY A 222 -22.70 27.03 -4.27
C GLY A 222 -21.58 26.14 -3.77
N THR A 223 -20.89 25.48 -4.70
CA THR A 223 -19.77 24.58 -4.42
C THR A 223 -18.48 25.22 -4.93
N ILE A 224 -17.56 25.53 -4.03
CA ILE A 224 -16.25 26.10 -4.38
C ILE A 224 -15.22 24.98 -4.45
N TYR A 225 -14.63 24.79 -5.63
CA TYR A 225 -13.61 23.78 -5.83
C TYR A 225 -12.27 24.19 -5.22
N HIS A 226 -11.52 23.21 -4.71
CA HIS A 226 -10.18 23.46 -4.20
C HIS A 226 -9.27 24.00 -5.30
N GLU A 227 -8.59 25.12 -5.00
CA GLU A 227 -7.67 25.82 -5.89
C GLU A 227 -6.28 25.86 -5.25
N LYS A 228 -5.25 25.49 -6.01
CA LYS A 228 -3.89 25.45 -5.47
C LYS A 228 -3.31 26.87 -5.41
N LYS A 229 -2.88 27.30 -4.22
CA LYS A 229 -2.19 28.58 -4.07
C LYS A 229 -0.75 28.48 -4.59
N LYS A 230 -0.44 29.16 -5.71
CA LYS A 230 0.95 29.33 -6.16
C LYS A 230 1.70 30.29 -5.23
N LYS A 231 3.01 30.09 -5.05
CA LYS A 231 3.85 30.97 -4.20
C LYS A 231 3.66 32.45 -4.61
N LYS A 232 3.48 33.32 -3.62
CA LYS A 232 3.25 34.78 -3.76
C LYS A 232 2.01 35.21 -4.57
N SER A 233 1.00 34.35 -4.72
CA SER A 233 -0.25 34.71 -5.42
C SER A 233 -1.45 34.79 -4.47
N SER A 234 -2.26 35.85 -4.60
CA SER A 234 -3.51 36.02 -3.85
C SER A 234 -4.57 35.00 -4.31
N MET A 235 -5.43 34.55 -3.38
CA MET A 235 -6.58 33.66 -3.66
C MET A 235 -7.83 34.43 -4.12
N LEU A 236 -7.64 35.69 -4.51
CA LEU A 236 -8.73 36.57 -4.94
C LEU A 236 -9.15 36.24 -6.37
N ILE A 237 -10.45 36.29 -6.66
CA ILE A 237 -11.00 36.08 -8.01
C ILE A 237 -10.56 37.16 -9.02
N THR A 238 -10.03 38.28 -8.53
CA THR A 238 -9.43 39.34 -9.36
C THR A 238 -8.03 38.99 -9.86
N ASN A 239 -7.42 37.93 -9.34
CA ASN A 239 -6.10 37.49 -9.76
C ASN A 239 -6.21 36.68 -11.07
N PRO A 240 -5.54 37.10 -12.17
CA PRO A 240 -5.65 36.45 -13.47
C PRO A 240 -5.07 35.04 -13.52
N VAL A 241 -4.29 34.63 -12.51
CA VAL A 241 -3.70 33.28 -12.42
C VAL A 241 -4.71 32.23 -11.92
N ARG A 242 -5.88 32.64 -11.42
CA ARG A 242 -6.89 31.71 -10.88
C ARG A 242 -7.60 30.96 -12.00
N SER A 243 -7.98 29.71 -11.72
CA SER A 243 -8.71 28.92 -12.71
C SER A 243 -10.09 29.51 -12.99
N PHE A 244 -10.52 29.40 -14.23
CA PHE A 244 -11.86 29.81 -14.64
C PHE A 244 -12.94 29.15 -13.78
N ARG A 245 -12.79 27.85 -13.47
CA ARG A 245 -13.73 27.10 -12.61
C ARG A 245 -13.85 27.70 -11.21
N TYR A 246 -12.75 28.16 -10.61
CA TYR A 246 -12.77 28.80 -9.29
C TYR A 246 -13.48 30.14 -9.33
N VAL A 247 -13.18 30.99 -10.32
CA VAL A 247 -13.81 32.31 -10.47
C VAL A 247 -15.30 32.20 -10.76
N GLU A 248 -15.70 31.33 -11.69
CA GLU A 248 -17.11 31.11 -12.03
C GLU A 248 -17.90 30.52 -10.86
N ALA A 249 -17.31 29.63 -10.05
CA ALA A 249 -17.97 29.10 -8.86
C ALA A 249 -18.37 30.23 -7.88
N TYR A 250 -17.50 31.23 -7.69
CA TYR A 250 -17.82 32.41 -6.87
C TYR A 250 -18.87 33.32 -7.52
N ARG A 251 -18.81 33.54 -8.84
CA ARG A 251 -19.82 34.33 -9.56
C ARG A 251 -21.20 33.68 -9.50
N MET A 252 -21.27 32.36 -9.69
CA MET A 252 -22.52 31.62 -9.56
C MET A 252 -23.06 31.67 -8.12
N ALA A 253 -22.20 31.50 -7.11
CA ALA A 253 -22.59 31.62 -5.71
C ALA A 253 -23.11 33.04 -5.39
N ALA A 254 -22.42 34.09 -5.86
CA ALA A 254 -22.82 35.48 -5.69
C ALA A 254 -24.20 35.77 -6.30
N SER A 255 -24.42 35.36 -7.55
CA SER A 255 -25.71 35.53 -8.23
C SER A 255 -26.86 34.83 -7.50
N ARG A 256 -26.65 33.59 -7.02
CA ARG A 256 -27.64 32.84 -6.23
C ARG A 256 -27.94 33.50 -4.88
N ILE A 257 -26.90 33.94 -4.18
CA ILE A 257 -27.01 34.64 -2.89
C ILE A 257 -27.79 35.95 -3.07
N ARG A 258 -27.40 36.75 -4.08
CA ARG A 258 -28.09 37.99 -4.44
C ARG A 258 -29.58 37.75 -4.70
N GLY A 259 -29.93 36.80 -5.57
CA GLY A 259 -31.33 36.50 -5.88
C GLY A 259 -32.12 36.00 -4.66
N ARG A 260 -31.47 35.44 -3.65
CA ARG A 260 -32.10 35.10 -2.36
C ARG A 260 -32.24 36.31 -1.45
N MET A 261 -31.22 37.16 -1.38
CA MET A 261 -31.26 38.41 -0.60
C MET A 261 -32.33 39.36 -1.13
N GLU A 262 -32.44 39.54 -2.45
CA GLU A 262 -33.48 40.36 -3.09
C GLU A 262 -34.89 39.87 -2.76
N ARG A 263 -35.15 38.55 -2.87
CA ARG A 263 -36.45 37.96 -2.51
C ARG A 263 -36.81 38.13 -1.03
N LYS A 264 -35.80 38.16 -0.15
CA LYS A 264 -35.99 38.35 1.30
C LYS A 264 -35.86 39.81 1.74
N GLN A 265 -35.64 40.74 0.82
CA GLN A 265 -35.29 42.14 1.11
C GLN A 265 -34.13 42.28 2.13
N ALA A 266 -33.20 41.33 2.11
CA ALA A 266 -32.05 41.31 3.01
C ALA A 266 -30.92 42.17 2.43
N GLN A 267 -30.25 42.95 3.29
CA GLN A 267 -29.07 43.75 2.93
C GLN A 267 -27.78 43.25 3.62
N ILE A 268 -27.92 42.44 4.66
CA ILE A 268 -26.80 41.95 5.47
C ILE A 268 -26.64 40.45 5.24
N LEU A 269 -25.41 40.02 4.98
CA LEU A 269 -25.02 38.62 4.87
C LEU A 269 -23.92 38.33 5.89
N LEU A 270 -24.19 37.41 6.81
CA LEU A 270 -23.17 36.85 7.70
C LEU A 270 -22.55 35.61 7.07
N VAL A 271 -21.21 35.57 7.01
CA VAL A 271 -20.44 34.40 6.57
C VAL A 271 -19.76 33.77 7.77
N THR A 272 -20.04 32.50 8.04
CA THR A 272 -19.48 31.73 9.15
C THR A 272 -19.11 30.32 8.70
N SER A 273 -18.44 29.56 9.56
CA SER A 273 -17.98 28.19 9.30
C SER A 273 -18.15 27.30 10.54
N VAL A 274 -18.12 25.98 10.36
CA VAL A 274 -18.29 25.00 11.44
C VAL A 274 -16.98 24.87 12.24
N ALA A 275 -15.84 25.02 11.56
CA ALA A 275 -14.52 24.93 12.15
C ALA A 275 -13.56 26.02 11.66
N GLU A 276 -12.41 26.12 12.32
CA GLU A 276 -11.29 26.95 11.87
C GLU A 276 -10.71 26.42 10.55
N ASN A 277 -10.13 27.31 9.74
CA ASN A 277 -9.47 26.97 8.46
C ASN A 277 -10.36 26.36 7.36
N GLU A 278 -11.68 26.45 7.46
CA GLU A 278 -12.62 26.03 6.41
C GLU A 278 -12.73 27.02 5.23
N GLY A 279 -12.00 28.14 5.28
CA GLY A 279 -11.97 29.13 4.21
C GLY A 279 -12.94 30.30 4.36
N LYS A 280 -13.60 30.46 5.52
CA LYS A 280 -14.58 31.53 5.82
C LYS A 280 -14.18 32.92 5.30
N SER A 281 -12.99 33.40 5.66
CA SER A 281 -12.50 34.73 5.29
C SER A 281 -12.19 34.83 3.79
N THR A 282 -11.65 33.76 3.20
CA THR A 282 -11.41 33.66 1.74
C THR A 282 -12.72 33.70 0.97
N THR A 283 -13.74 32.97 1.45
CA THR A 283 -15.06 32.93 0.84
C THR A 283 -15.75 34.28 0.95
N ALA A 284 -15.71 34.93 2.13
CA ALA A 284 -16.30 36.26 2.33
C ALA A 284 -15.66 37.31 1.41
N ALA A 285 -14.33 37.35 1.33
CA ALA A 285 -13.61 38.29 0.46
C ALA A 285 -13.95 38.11 -1.03
N ASN A 286 -13.94 36.86 -1.51
CA ASN A 286 -14.23 36.56 -2.92
C ASN A 286 -15.70 36.75 -3.28
N LEU A 287 -16.62 36.44 -2.36
CA LEU A 287 -18.03 36.70 -2.54
C LEU A 287 -18.30 38.21 -2.62
N ALA A 288 -17.67 39.01 -1.76
CA ALA A 288 -17.79 40.46 -1.79
C ALA A 288 -17.25 41.07 -3.10
N LEU A 289 -16.11 40.57 -3.58
CA LEU A 289 -15.57 40.93 -4.90
C LEU A 289 -16.51 40.56 -6.04
N ALA A 290 -17.10 39.35 -6.01
CA ALA A 290 -18.02 38.90 -7.04
C ALA A 290 -19.30 39.76 -7.07
N LEU A 291 -19.86 40.09 -5.91
CA LEU A 291 -21.00 41.00 -5.80
C LEU A 291 -20.66 42.43 -6.27
N ALA A 292 -19.45 42.93 -5.98
CA ALA A 292 -19.00 44.24 -6.44
C ALA A 292 -18.74 44.29 -7.95
N GLN A 293 -18.32 43.18 -8.57
CA GLN A 293 -18.20 43.04 -10.03
C GLN A 293 -19.56 43.19 -10.74
N GLU A 294 -20.66 42.83 -10.08
CA GLU A 294 -22.03 43.06 -10.56
C GLU A 294 -22.53 44.49 -10.33
N GLN A 295 -21.62 45.46 -10.18
CA GLN A 295 -21.87 46.90 -9.97
C GLN A 295 -22.67 47.24 -8.70
N LYS A 296 -22.66 46.36 -7.68
CA LYS A 296 -23.26 46.65 -6.38
C LYS A 296 -22.27 47.36 -5.46
N LYS A 297 -22.78 48.25 -4.62
CA LYS A 297 -22.04 48.81 -3.48
C LYS A 297 -22.01 47.76 -2.37
N VAL A 298 -20.83 47.25 -2.06
CA VAL A 298 -20.63 46.20 -1.07
C VAL A 298 -19.73 46.71 0.04
N LEU A 299 -20.13 46.49 1.29
CA LEU A 299 -19.30 46.71 2.48
C LEU A 299 -18.98 45.34 3.10
N LEU A 300 -17.70 45.02 3.18
CA LEU A 300 -17.18 43.81 3.82
C LEU A 300 -16.52 44.18 5.15
N ILE A 301 -16.98 43.60 6.25
CA ILE A 301 -16.51 43.90 7.60
C ILE A 301 -15.86 42.66 8.20
N ASP A 302 -14.63 42.78 8.71
CA ASP A 302 -13.96 41.72 9.47
C ASP A 302 -14.48 41.68 10.92
N CYS A 303 -15.46 40.82 11.19
CA CYS A 303 -16.00 40.61 12.53
C CYS A 303 -15.22 39.55 13.34
N ASP A 304 -14.08 39.04 12.85
CA ASP A 304 -13.20 38.12 13.61
C ASP A 304 -12.09 38.90 14.31
N PHE A 305 -12.41 39.46 15.49
CA PHE A 305 -11.48 40.22 16.32
C PHE A 305 -10.35 39.38 16.93
N ARG A 306 -10.52 38.05 17.01
CA ARG A 306 -9.51 37.16 17.60
C ARG A 306 -8.40 36.86 16.62
N ARG A 307 -8.74 36.61 15.35
CA ARG A 307 -7.78 36.26 14.29
C ARG A 307 -8.17 36.95 12.98
N PRO A 308 -8.08 38.29 12.92
CA PRO A 308 -8.44 39.03 11.72
C PRO A 308 -7.55 38.62 10.54
N ALA A 309 -8.18 38.45 9.39
CA ALA A 309 -7.55 37.87 8.21
C ALA A 309 -7.76 38.70 6.95
N LEU A 310 -8.74 39.61 6.92
CA LEU A 310 -9.05 40.37 5.70
C LEU A 310 -7.89 41.27 5.26
N HIS A 311 -7.19 41.95 6.17
CA HIS A 311 -6.05 42.79 5.82
C HIS A 311 -4.94 42.01 5.09
N LYS A 312 -4.68 40.76 5.52
CA LYS A 312 -3.71 39.86 4.87
C LYS A 312 -4.19 39.37 3.51
N ILE A 313 -5.51 39.21 3.33
CA ILE A 313 -6.12 38.75 2.08
C ILE A 313 -6.04 39.85 1.01
N PHE A 314 -6.26 41.11 1.41
CA PHE A 314 -6.20 42.28 0.53
C PHE A 314 -4.81 42.92 0.43
N ASP A 315 -3.81 42.34 1.10
CA ASP A 315 -2.41 42.82 1.10
C ASP A 315 -2.26 44.26 1.62
N VAL A 316 -3.10 44.63 2.60
CA VAL A 316 -3.03 45.92 3.29
C VAL A 316 -1.98 45.83 4.39
N GLN A 317 -1.00 46.74 4.37
CA GLN A 317 0.06 46.74 5.37
C GLN A 317 -0.47 47.20 6.74
N ASP A 318 0.00 46.56 7.82
CA ASP A 318 -0.39 46.91 9.20
C ASP A 318 -0.24 48.39 9.56
N LYS A 319 0.70 49.11 8.93
CA LYS A 319 0.95 50.54 9.20
C LYS A 319 -0.07 51.46 8.52
N GLU A 320 -0.68 50.99 7.45
CA GLU A 320 -1.66 51.73 6.65
C GLU A 320 -3.09 51.40 7.09
N LEU A 321 -3.26 50.31 7.85
CA LEU A 321 -4.54 49.79 8.29
C LEU A 321 -5.23 50.73 9.27
N LYS A 322 -6.43 51.17 8.89
CA LYS A 322 -7.36 51.82 9.81
C LYS A 322 -8.16 50.78 10.56
N ASP A 323 -7.95 50.66 11.87
CA ASP A 323 -8.52 49.57 12.67
C ASP A 323 -10.02 49.79 12.95
N PHE A 324 -10.86 48.90 12.41
CA PHE A 324 -12.30 48.91 12.65
C PHE A 324 -12.69 48.73 14.12
N SER A 325 -11.84 48.11 14.95
CA SER A 325 -12.11 47.96 16.38
C SER A 325 -12.20 49.29 17.13
N LEU A 326 -11.50 50.34 16.67
CA LEU A 326 -11.57 51.68 17.24
C LEU A 326 -12.93 52.33 17.05
N VAL A 327 -13.61 52.04 15.93
CA VAL A 327 -14.98 52.50 15.66
C VAL A 327 -15.94 51.87 16.66
N LEU A 328 -15.77 50.57 16.95
CA LEU A 328 -16.60 49.85 17.92
C LEU A 328 -16.36 50.32 19.36
N GLN A 329 -15.16 50.79 19.67
CA GLN A 329 -14.83 51.41 20.96
C GLN A 329 -15.29 52.88 21.07
N GLY A 330 -15.83 53.47 19.99
CA GLY A 330 -16.24 54.88 19.95
C GLY A 330 -15.07 55.87 19.87
N LYS A 331 -13.85 55.42 19.57
CA LYS A 331 -12.64 56.25 19.47
C LYS A 331 -12.51 56.92 18.10
N GLU A 332 -13.07 56.32 17.05
CA GLU A 332 -13.04 56.84 15.68
C GLU A 332 -14.43 56.89 15.02
N LYS A 333 -14.59 57.76 14.02
CA LYS A 333 -15.81 57.83 13.20
C LYS A 333 -15.76 56.80 12.07
N ALA A 334 -16.85 56.06 11.87
CA ALA A 334 -16.96 54.99 10.88
C ALA A 334 -16.56 55.38 9.44
N GLY A 335 -16.88 56.61 9.02
CA GLY A 335 -16.61 57.06 7.64
C GLY A 335 -15.13 57.13 7.27
N GLY A 336 -14.23 57.26 8.27
CA GLY A 336 -12.78 57.33 8.03
C GLY A 336 -12.11 55.97 7.84
N THR A 337 -12.74 54.90 8.34
CA THR A 337 -12.14 53.57 8.54
C THR A 337 -12.42 52.60 7.39
N PHE A 338 -13.37 52.94 6.50
CA PHE A 338 -13.68 52.12 5.33
C PHE A 338 -12.72 52.41 4.18
N GLU A 339 -12.03 51.38 3.71
CA GLU A 339 -11.10 51.47 2.59
C GLU A 339 -11.72 50.91 1.31
N LYS A 340 -11.54 51.62 0.20
CA LYS A 340 -12.07 51.18 -1.09
C LYS A 340 -11.07 50.24 -1.77
N VAL A 341 -11.53 49.06 -2.14
CA VAL A 341 -10.71 48.04 -2.79
C VAL A 341 -10.75 48.24 -4.30
N GLN A 342 -9.59 48.60 -4.89
CA GLN A 342 -9.40 48.76 -6.34
C GLN A 342 -10.40 49.77 -6.97
N ASN A 343 -10.64 49.67 -8.29
CA ASN A 343 -11.67 50.44 -9.02
C ASN A 343 -13.08 49.86 -8.86
N MET A 344 -13.34 49.02 -7.85
CA MET A 344 -14.64 48.40 -7.60
C MET A 344 -15.46 49.18 -6.57
N GLN A 345 -16.76 48.95 -6.53
CA GLN A 345 -17.67 49.46 -5.50
C GLN A 345 -17.61 48.59 -4.22
N LEU A 346 -16.41 48.15 -3.83
CA LEU A 346 -16.15 47.33 -2.65
C LEU A 346 -15.43 48.17 -1.59
N TYR A 347 -15.99 48.20 -0.40
CA TYR A 347 -15.42 48.85 0.79
C TYR A 347 -15.10 47.77 1.83
N THR A 348 -13.95 47.87 2.49
CA THR A 348 -13.53 46.93 3.53
C THR A 348 -13.32 47.65 4.86
N ALA A 349 -13.79 47.04 5.94
CA ALA A 349 -13.45 47.39 7.31
C ALA A 349 -12.61 46.25 7.89
N CYS A 350 -11.32 46.49 8.04
CA CYS A 350 -10.38 45.49 8.54
C CYS A 350 -10.00 45.79 10.00
N THR A 351 -9.65 44.74 10.73
CA THR A 351 -9.29 44.83 12.15
C THR A 351 -7.81 44.42 12.33
N SER A 352 -7.10 45.08 13.24
CA SER A 352 -5.74 44.68 13.64
C SER A 352 -5.75 43.86 14.92
N THR A 353 -4.71 43.05 15.12
CA THR A 353 -4.49 42.36 16.42
C THR A 353 -3.70 43.21 17.41
N LYS A 354 -3.13 44.34 16.99
CA LYS A 354 -2.22 45.14 17.83
C LYS A 354 -2.94 45.95 18.92
N GLU A 355 -4.23 46.27 18.74
CA GLU A 355 -4.96 47.18 19.63
C GLU A 355 -6.00 46.51 20.54
N ILE A 356 -6.16 45.18 20.47
CA ILE A 356 -7.19 44.43 21.23
C ILE A 356 -6.62 43.84 22.54
N LYS A 357 -5.65 44.51 23.17
CA LYS A 357 -5.11 44.12 24.48
C LYS A 357 -5.59 45.03 25.59
#